data_AF-A0A1S8CNH5-F1
#
_entry.id   AF-A0A1S8CNH5-F1
#
_cell.length_a   1.000
_cell.length_b   1.000
_cell.length_c   1.000
_cell.angle_alpha   90.00
_cell.angle_beta   90.00
_cell.angle_gamma   90.00
#
_symmetry.space_group_name_H-M   'P 1'
#
loop_
_entity.id
_entity.type
_entity.pdbx_description
1 polymer ?
#
loop_
_entity_poly.entity_id
_entity_poly.type
_entity_poly.pdbx_seq_one_letter_code
_entity_poly.pdbx_strand_id
1 'polypeptide(L)'
;MSSHAVTRLLRPFLHDRFLHALLLIGVLLFALEPQPLAQFIDWRTIITLLGLMLLTKGVEVSGYFDFIGRQIVNRLRSERWLALFLVFSAALLSSFLTNDVALFIVIPLTITLKKLSALPVNRLIIFQALAVNAGSLLTPIGNPQNILLWSKSSLSFLGFIGQMAPFGVVMMLSLLAVTWFSFPARDIVKKAQAQSYPYQKPLLIGCLVLYGVFLICLDFALPLYGLLAVFVGFLLLARRVLLQIDWSLIFVFIAMFIDVGLFTRLPAMQPWFSHIAALPEGAVYALGIGLSQIISNVPATILLLNYVPSSALVAYAVNAGGFGLAIGSLANLIALRMAGDRRIWLRFHYYSLPFLAWAALVGWWLL
;
A
#
# COMPACT_ATOMS: atom_id res chain seq x y z
N MET A 1 -14.24 -30.00 -8.99
CA MET A 1 -13.98 -28.84 -8.10
C MET A 1 -15.28 -28.48 -7.41
N SER A 2 -15.33 -28.47 -6.07
CA SER A 2 -16.59 -28.28 -5.33
C SER A 2 -17.15 -26.85 -5.50
N SER A 3 -18.48 -26.71 -5.54
CA SER A 3 -19.21 -25.44 -5.59
C SER A 3 -18.67 -24.38 -4.60
N HIS A 4 -18.19 -24.82 -3.43
CA HIS A 4 -17.57 -23.98 -2.42
C HIS A 4 -16.27 -23.28 -2.84
N ALA A 5 -15.43 -23.90 -3.68
CA ALA A 5 -14.18 -23.30 -4.13
C ALA A 5 -14.44 -22.13 -5.11
N VAL A 6 -15.40 -22.31 -6.01
CA VAL A 6 -15.82 -21.28 -6.97
C VAL A 6 -16.45 -20.09 -6.24
N THR A 7 -17.35 -20.34 -5.29
CA THR A 7 -17.92 -19.25 -4.48
C THR A 7 -16.87 -18.50 -3.65
N ARG A 8 -15.81 -19.16 -3.16
CA ARG A 8 -14.72 -18.46 -2.44
C ARG A 8 -13.89 -17.56 -3.36
N LEU A 9 -13.66 -17.99 -4.61
CA LEU A 9 -12.93 -17.20 -5.60
C LEU A 9 -13.72 -15.99 -6.11
N LEU A 10 -15.05 -16.14 -6.29
CA LEU A 10 -15.91 -15.07 -6.84
C LEU A 10 -16.41 -14.07 -5.78
N ARG A 11 -16.45 -14.44 -4.50
CA ARG A 11 -16.98 -13.59 -3.43
C ARG A 11 -16.25 -12.24 -3.29
N PRO A 12 -14.91 -12.14 -3.39
CA PRO A 12 -14.20 -10.86 -3.33
C PRO A 12 -14.68 -9.89 -4.40
N PHE A 13 -14.79 -10.35 -5.65
CA PHE A 13 -15.27 -9.55 -6.79
C PHE A 13 -16.65 -8.95 -6.53
N LEU A 14 -17.60 -9.77 -6.07
CA LEU A 14 -18.98 -9.33 -5.85
C LEU A 14 -19.13 -8.29 -4.73
N HIS A 15 -18.17 -8.20 -3.81
CA HIS A 15 -18.23 -7.26 -2.69
C HIS A 15 -17.31 -6.05 -2.87
N ASP A 16 -16.43 -6.06 -3.87
CA ASP A 16 -15.51 -4.97 -4.12
C ASP A 16 -16.19 -3.82 -4.86
N ARG A 17 -16.86 -2.95 -4.09
CA ARG A 17 -17.53 -1.75 -4.64
C ARG A 17 -16.59 -0.83 -5.42
N PHE A 18 -15.30 -0.86 -5.09
CA PHE A 18 -14.32 -0.01 -5.76
C PHE A 18 -14.03 -0.55 -7.16
N LEU A 19 -13.83 -1.87 -7.30
CA LEU A 19 -13.75 -2.52 -8.60
C LEU A 19 -15.00 -2.25 -9.44
N HIS A 20 -16.20 -2.40 -8.89
CA HIS A 20 -17.44 -2.12 -9.64
C HIS A 20 -17.51 -0.67 -10.14
N ALA A 21 -17.10 0.30 -9.31
CA ALA A 21 -17.07 1.70 -9.71
C ALA A 21 -16.09 1.94 -10.86
N LEU A 22 -14.88 1.36 -10.80
CA LEU A 22 -13.90 1.43 -11.90
C LEU A 22 -14.45 0.79 -13.18
N LEU A 23 -15.05 -0.41 -13.09
CA LEU A 23 -15.64 -1.05 -14.27
C LEU A 23 -16.74 -0.20 -14.91
N LEU A 24 -17.59 0.45 -14.12
CA LEU A 24 -18.63 1.37 -14.64
C LEU A 24 -18.01 2.60 -15.31
N ILE A 25 -16.97 3.17 -14.71
CA ILE A 25 -16.23 4.30 -15.28
C ILE A 25 -15.56 3.89 -16.58
N GLY A 26 -14.90 2.74 -16.63
CA GLY A 26 -14.26 2.21 -17.83
C GLY A 26 -15.24 1.96 -18.98
N VAL A 27 -16.43 1.43 -18.68
CA VAL A 27 -17.50 1.28 -19.70
C VAL A 27 -17.96 2.64 -20.23
N LEU A 28 -18.14 3.62 -19.36
CA LEU A 28 -18.52 4.99 -19.77
C LEU A 28 -17.43 5.63 -20.64
N LEU A 29 -16.17 5.56 -20.22
CA LEU A 29 -15.04 6.13 -20.95
C LEU A 29 -14.86 5.45 -22.30
N PHE A 30 -15.00 4.11 -22.36
CA PHE A 30 -14.91 3.36 -23.60
C PHE A 30 -16.04 3.72 -24.57
N ALA A 31 -17.26 3.96 -24.07
CA ALA A 31 -18.37 4.40 -24.90
C ALA A 31 -18.14 5.79 -25.52
N LEU A 32 -17.39 6.66 -24.83
CA LEU A 32 -17.03 8.00 -25.32
C LEU A 32 -15.89 7.95 -26.34
N GLU A 33 -14.90 7.09 -26.13
CA GLU A 33 -13.71 6.98 -26.99
C GLU A 33 -13.31 5.49 -27.15
N PRO A 34 -13.93 4.75 -28.10
CA PRO A 34 -13.67 3.33 -28.28
C PRO A 34 -12.25 3.06 -28.80
N GLN A 35 -11.43 2.37 -28.00
CA GLN A 35 -10.03 2.09 -28.33
C GLN A 35 -9.63 0.67 -27.89
N PRO A 36 -8.60 0.05 -28.49
CA PRO A 36 -8.07 -1.23 -28.02
C PRO A 36 -7.59 -1.13 -26.57
N LEU A 37 -8.26 -1.81 -25.64
CA LEU A 37 -7.99 -1.67 -24.20
C LEU A 37 -6.63 -2.22 -23.76
N ALA A 38 -6.18 -3.29 -24.44
CA ALA A 38 -4.96 -4.00 -24.08
C ALA A 38 -3.69 -3.13 -24.13
N GLN A 39 -3.70 -2.05 -24.93
CA GLN A 39 -2.55 -1.15 -25.07
C GLN A 39 -2.31 -0.28 -23.83
N PHE A 40 -3.34 -0.08 -22.99
CA PHE A 40 -3.24 0.75 -21.79
C PHE A 40 -2.67 -0.02 -20.60
N ILE A 41 -2.64 -1.35 -20.66
CA ILE A 41 -2.24 -2.21 -19.54
C ILE A 41 -0.73 -2.39 -19.56
N ASP A 42 -0.07 -1.98 -18.48
CA ASP A 42 1.35 -2.29 -18.26
C ASP A 42 1.51 -3.72 -17.71
N TRP A 43 1.60 -4.69 -18.63
CA TRP A 43 1.70 -6.11 -18.27
C TRP A 43 2.90 -6.44 -17.39
N ARG A 44 4.03 -5.75 -17.58
CA ARG A 44 5.21 -5.94 -16.73
C ARG A 44 4.87 -5.61 -15.29
N THR A 45 4.23 -4.46 -15.07
CA THR A 45 3.82 -4.02 -13.74
C THR A 45 2.77 -4.96 -13.13
N ILE A 46 1.78 -5.41 -13.91
CA ILE A 46 0.76 -6.38 -13.44
C ILE A 46 1.41 -7.71 -13.01
N ILE A 47 2.35 -8.24 -13.79
CA ILE A 47 3.09 -9.47 -13.47
C ILE A 47 3.90 -9.27 -12.18
N THR A 48 4.61 -8.14 -12.06
CA THR A 48 5.37 -7.80 -10.86
C THR A 48 4.48 -7.68 -9.62
N LEU A 49 3.34 -6.96 -9.73
CA LEU A 49 2.34 -6.84 -8.69
C LEU A 49 1.83 -8.20 -8.24
N LEU A 50 1.45 -9.08 -9.17
CA LEU A 50 0.94 -10.40 -8.85
C LEU A 50 1.99 -11.26 -8.13
N GLY A 51 3.24 -11.26 -8.59
CA GLY A 51 4.32 -12.01 -7.94
C GLY A 51 4.59 -11.52 -6.51
N LEU A 52 4.68 -10.21 -6.32
CA LEU A 52 4.84 -9.61 -5.00
C LEU A 52 3.63 -9.87 -4.09
N MET A 53 2.41 -9.76 -4.61
CA MET A 53 1.19 -10.04 -3.84
C MET A 53 1.13 -11.50 -3.39
N LEU A 54 1.52 -12.46 -4.24
CA LEU A 54 1.59 -13.88 -3.86
C LEU A 54 2.60 -14.11 -2.74
N LEU A 55 3.80 -13.55 -2.86
CA LEU A 55 4.85 -13.63 -1.85
C LEU A 55 4.41 -13.01 -0.53
N THR A 56 3.86 -11.80 -0.60
CA THR A 56 3.33 -11.05 0.54
C THR A 56 2.21 -11.84 1.24
N LYS A 57 1.32 -12.46 0.46
CA LYS A 57 0.26 -13.29 1.01
C LYS A 57 0.81 -14.56 1.67
N GLY A 58 1.84 -15.18 1.10
CA GLY A 58 2.52 -16.31 1.73
C GLY A 58 3.10 -15.95 3.10
N VAL A 59 3.71 -14.78 3.20
CA VAL A 59 4.24 -14.24 4.46
C VAL A 59 3.11 -13.98 5.48
N GLU A 60 2.00 -13.36 5.07
CA GLU A 60 0.82 -13.16 5.92
C GLU A 60 0.27 -14.49 6.42
N VAL A 61 0.09 -15.45 5.51
CA VAL A 61 -0.45 -16.79 5.77
C VAL A 61 0.43 -17.61 6.71
N SER A 62 1.73 -17.32 6.75
CA SER A 62 2.66 -17.93 7.71
C SER A 62 2.32 -17.59 9.16
N GLY A 63 1.59 -16.49 9.42
CA GLY A 63 1.20 -16.05 10.76
C GLY A 63 2.35 -15.59 11.67
N TYR A 64 3.59 -15.59 11.16
CA TYR A 64 4.78 -15.38 11.98
C TYR A 64 4.88 -13.96 12.54
N PHE A 65 4.51 -12.95 11.74
CA PHE A 65 4.51 -11.55 12.18
C PHE A 65 3.41 -11.26 13.22
N ASP A 66 2.23 -11.88 13.10
CA ASP A 66 1.18 -11.76 14.13
C ASP A 66 1.63 -12.41 15.45
N PHE A 67 2.27 -13.59 15.38
CA PHE A 67 2.86 -14.25 16.54
C PHE A 67 3.90 -13.37 17.26
N ILE A 68 4.90 -12.86 16.54
CA ILE A 68 5.93 -11.99 17.14
C ILE A 68 5.32 -10.69 17.68
N GLY A 69 4.43 -10.05 16.91
CA GLY A 69 3.76 -8.82 17.29
C GLY A 69 3.06 -8.95 18.64
N ARG A 70 2.29 -10.02 18.83
CA ARG A 70 1.59 -10.29 20.11
C ARG A 70 2.54 -10.58 21.26
N GLN A 71 3.63 -11.31 21.02
CA GLN A 71 4.65 -11.57 22.05
C GLN A 71 5.27 -10.26 22.57
N ILE A 72 5.58 -9.34 21.66
CA ILE A 72 6.19 -8.04 22.04
C ILE A 72 5.15 -7.13 22.69
N VAL A 73 3.94 -7.02 22.10
CA VAL A 73 2.84 -6.24 22.66
C VAL A 73 2.58 -6.64 24.10
N ASN A 74 2.66 -7.94 24.46
CA ASN A 74 2.45 -8.42 25.82
C ASN A 74 3.53 -7.96 26.83
N ARG A 75 4.73 -7.58 26.38
CA ARG A 75 5.81 -7.09 27.25
C ARG A 75 5.73 -5.59 27.56
N LEU A 76 5.13 -4.78 26.69
CA LEU A 76 5.11 -3.32 26.80
C LEU A 76 4.09 -2.79 27.82
N ARG A 77 4.52 -2.09 28.87
CA ARG A 77 3.61 -1.65 29.96
C ARG A 77 3.05 -0.24 29.82
N SER A 78 3.59 0.58 28.92
CA SER A 78 3.17 1.98 28.75
C SER A 78 2.39 2.20 27.46
N GLU A 79 1.33 3.00 27.52
CA GLU A 79 0.52 3.42 26.35
C GLU A 79 1.37 4.01 25.24
N ARG A 80 2.31 4.92 25.59
CA ARG A 80 3.22 5.55 24.63
C ARG A 80 4.11 4.55 23.93
N TRP A 81 4.79 3.68 24.67
CA TRP A 81 5.69 2.68 24.09
C TRP A 81 4.94 1.66 23.24
N LEU A 82 3.73 1.29 23.63
CA LEU A 82 2.87 0.43 22.83
C LEU A 82 2.44 1.12 21.52
N ALA A 83 2.06 2.40 21.58
CA ALA A 83 1.72 3.17 20.39
C ALA A 83 2.92 3.28 19.43
N LEU A 84 4.10 3.65 19.95
CA LEU A 84 5.34 3.72 19.16
C LEU A 84 5.69 2.39 18.52
N PHE A 85 5.60 1.30 19.29
CA PHE A 85 5.85 -0.04 18.77
C PHE A 85 4.89 -0.39 17.64
N LEU A 86 3.58 -0.14 17.80
CA LEU A 86 2.59 -0.50 16.80
C LEU A 86 2.67 0.39 15.54
N VAL A 87 2.96 1.69 15.70
CA VAL A 87 3.20 2.62 14.59
C VAL A 87 4.47 2.22 13.83
N PHE A 88 5.57 2.00 14.55
CA PHE A 88 6.82 1.53 13.95
C PHE A 88 6.65 0.18 13.25
N SER A 89 5.96 -0.78 13.89
CA SER A 89 5.69 -2.08 13.29
C SER A 89 4.83 -1.97 12.03
N ALA A 90 3.83 -1.08 12.00
CA ALA A 90 3.03 -0.84 10.80
C ALA A 90 3.90 -0.30 9.65
N ALA A 91 4.76 0.69 9.91
CA ALA A 91 5.69 1.20 8.91
C ALA A 91 6.67 0.12 8.44
N LEU A 92 7.31 -0.58 9.37
CA LEU A 92 8.27 -1.63 9.06
C LEU A 92 7.64 -2.78 8.28
N LEU A 93 6.47 -3.28 8.68
CA LEU A 93 5.77 -4.33 7.94
C LEU A 93 5.41 -3.84 6.54
N SER A 94 4.95 -2.60 6.41
CA SER A 94 4.58 -2.02 5.12
C SER A 94 5.75 -1.71 4.20
N SER A 95 7.01 -1.74 4.66
CA SER A 95 8.18 -1.67 3.78
C SER A 95 8.53 -3.02 3.14
N PHE A 96 8.06 -4.14 3.71
CA PHE A 96 8.30 -5.49 3.17
C PHE A 96 7.05 -6.13 2.56
N LEU A 97 5.89 -5.71 3.05
CA LEU A 97 4.57 -6.16 2.65
C LEU A 97 3.81 -4.98 2.04
N THR A 98 2.75 -5.27 1.28
CA THR A 98 1.84 -4.20 0.86
C THR A 98 1.17 -3.55 2.08
N ASN A 99 0.97 -2.24 1.99
CA ASN A 99 0.25 -1.43 2.98
C ASN A 99 -1.05 -2.09 3.50
N ASP A 100 -1.86 -2.66 2.61
CA ASP A 100 -3.12 -3.30 2.98
C ASP A 100 -2.90 -4.53 3.85
N VAL A 101 -1.93 -5.39 3.49
CA VAL A 101 -1.57 -6.58 4.27
C VAL A 101 -1.01 -6.18 5.64
N ALA A 102 -0.16 -5.14 5.70
CA ALA A 102 0.35 -4.62 6.97
C ALA A 102 -0.79 -4.14 7.88
N LEU A 103 -1.81 -3.45 7.34
CA LEU A 103 -3.00 -3.05 8.10
C LEU A 103 -3.81 -4.25 8.61
N PHE A 104 -3.98 -5.29 7.80
CA PHE A 104 -4.66 -6.52 8.21
C PHE A 104 -3.96 -7.25 9.36
N ILE A 105 -2.66 -7.08 9.53
CA ILE A 105 -1.91 -7.63 10.67
C ILE A 105 -2.05 -6.70 11.88
N VAL A 106 -1.78 -5.41 11.72
CA VAL A 106 -1.60 -4.48 12.85
C VAL A 106 -2.91 -3.95 13.42
N ILE A 107 -3.93 -3.68 12.59
CA ILE A 107 -5.19 -3.10 13.08
C ILE A 107 -5.96 -4.09 13.97
N PRO A 108 -6.13 -5.38 13.63
CA PRO A 108 -6.80 -6.32 14.53
C PRO A 108 -6.08 -6.43 15.88
N LEU A 109 -4.74 -6.46 15.88
CA LEU A 109 -3.92 -6.41 17.09
C LEU A 109 -4.19 -5.13 17.92
N THR A 110 -4.50 -4.03 17.26
CA THR A 110 -4.81 -2.74 17.91
C THR A 110 -6.22 -2.71 18.47
N ILE A 111 -7.18 -3.31 17.76
CA ILE A 111 -8.58 -3.39 18.19
C ILE A 111 -8.73 -4.32 19.39
N THR A 112 -7.97 -5.42 19.49
CA THR A 112 -8.02 -6.31 20.67
C THR A 112 -7.61 -5.57 21.94
N LEU A 113 -6.73 -4.57 21.85
CA LEU A 113 -6.31 -3.72 22.96
C LEU A 113 -7.41 -2.74 23.44
N LYS A 114 -8.46 -2.49 22.63
CA LYS A 114 -9.59 -1.61 22.98
C LYS A 114 -10.32 -2.07 24.23
N LYS A 115 -10.35 -3.39 24.49
CA LYS A 115 -11.00 -3.97 25.69
C LYS A 115 -10.06 -4.03 26.91
N LEU A 116 -8.79 -3.70 26.73
CA LEU A 116 -7.72 -3.94 27.70
C LEU A 116 -7.12 -2.65 28.28
N SER A 117 -7.48 -1.48 27.77
CA SER A 117 -6.86 -0.21 28.17
C SER A 117 -7.71 1.00 27.82
N ALA A 118 -7.38 2.16 28.41
CA ALA A 118 -7.93 3.45 28.03
C ALA A 118 -7.27 4.04 26.76
N LEU A 119 -6.49 3.22 26.03
CA LEU A 119 -5.80 3.66 24.81
C LEU A 119 -6.80 4.27 23.83
N PRO A 120 -6.48 5.44 23.24
CA PRO A 120 -7.29 6.01 22.19
C PRO A 120 -7.07 5.22 20.88
N VAL A 121 -7.66 4.03 20.80
CA VAL A 121 -7.50 3.08 19.68
C VAL A 121 -7.77 3.73 18.32
N ASN A 122 -8.80 4.57 18.22
CA ASN A 122 -9.09 5.28 16.97
C ASN A 122 -7.93 6.21 16.56
N ARG A 123 -7.29 6.89 17.52
CA ARG A 123 -6.11 7.73 17.24
C ARG A 123 -4.95 6.85 16.79
N LEU A 124 -4.74 5.71 17.43
CA LEU A 124 -3.67 4.80 17.06
C LEU A 124 -3.86 4.21 15.65
N ILE A 125 -5.10 3.90 15.25
CA ILE A 125 -5.42 3.45 13.89
C ILE A 125 -5.13 4.55 12.86
N ILE A 126 -5.44 5.82 13.16
CA ILE A 126 -5.07 6.96 12.28
C ILE A 126 -3.55 6.99 12.07
N PHE A 127 -2.78 6.84 13.15
CA PHE A 127 -1.32 6.86 13.08
C PHE A 127 -0.77 5.64 12.34
N GLN A 128 -1.41 4.48 12.46
CA GLN A 128 -1.06 3.29 11.68
C GLN A 128 -1.35 3.46 10.18
N ALA A 129 -2.45 4.14 9.82
CA ALA A 129 -2.73 4.49 8.43
C ALA A 129 -1.64 5.39 7.83
N LEU A 130 -1.19 6.40 8.58
CA LEU A 130 -0.04 7.21 8.19
C LEU A 130 1.25 6.38 8.17
N ALA A 131 1.44 5.47 9.13
CA ALA A 131 2.64 4.65 9.24
C ALA A 131 2.82 3.70 8.06
N VAL A 132 1.75 3.04 7.59
CA VAL A 132 1.86 2.16 6.42
C VAL A 132 2.18 2.96 5.16
N ASN A 133 1.68 4.18 4.99
CA ASN A 133 2.10 5.04 3.88
C ASN A 133 3.58 5.47 4.03
N ALA A 134 4.02 5.81 5.25
CA ALA A 134 5.42 6.18 5.52
C ALA A 134 6.40 5.02 5.35
N GLY A 135 6.00 3.80 5.69
CA GLY A 135 6.79 2.60 5.51
C GLY A 135 6.82 2.13 4.06
N SER A 136 5.67 2.13 3.40
CA SER A 136 5.55 1.64 2.02
C SER A 136 6.28 2.48 0.99
N LEU A 137 6.50 3.77 1.25
CA LEU A 137 7.25 4.64 0.33
C LEU A 137 8.73 4.24 0.21
N LEU A 138 9.30 3.53 1.19
CA LEU A 138 10.72 3.16 1.20
C LEU A 138 11.08 2.13 0.14
N THR A 139 10.15 1.25 -0.25
CA THR A 139 10.44 0.13 -1.16
C THR A 139 9.45 0.06 -2.30
N PRO A 140 9.82 -0.54 -3.44
CA PRO A 140 8.87 -0.81 -4.51
C PRO A 140 7.67 -1.62 -4.02
N ILE A 141 7.88 -2.64 -3.17
CA ILE A 141 6.83 -3.58 -2.77
C ILE A 141 5.74 -2.93 -1.93
N GLY A 142 6.11 -1.95 -1.10
CA GLY A 142 5.23 -1.45 -0.06
C GLY A 142 3.90 -0.91 -0.60
N ASN A 143 3.90 -0.36 -1.82
CA ASN A 143 2.69 0.16 -2.44
C ASN A 143 2.73 0.02 -3.97
N PRO A 144 1.62 -0.36 -4.61
CA PRO A 144 1.51 -0.45 -6.07
C PRO A 144 2.06 0.72 -6.89
N GLN A 145 1.87 1.98 -6.45
CA GLN A 145 2.46 3.11 -7.19
C GLN A 145 3.99 3.05 -7.23
N ASN A 146 4.63 2.53 -6.19
CA ASN A 146 6.10 2.42 -6.13
C ASN A 146 6.60 1.31 -7.04
N ILE A 147 5.83 0.22 -7.19
CA ILE A 147 6.12 -0.83 -8.19
C ILE A 147 6.10 -0.22 -9.59
N LEU A 148 5.09 0.60 -9.90
CA LEU A 148 4.97 1.24 -11.20
C LEU A 148 6.10 2.26 -11.43
N LEU A 149 6.38 3.14 -10.46
CA LEU A 149 7.49 4.09 -10.51
C LEU A 149 8.81 3.37 -10.75
N TRP A 150 9.07 2.29 -10.00
CA TRP A 150 10.27 1.50 -10.14
C TRP A 150 10.35 0.79 -11.50
N SER A 151 9.27 0.15 -11.95
CA SER A 151 9.18 -0.54 -13.25
C SER A 151 9.45 0.41 -14.43
N LYS A 152 9.02 1.68 -14.32
CA LYS A 152 9.28 2.73 -15.31
C LYS A 152 10.61 3.47 -15.10
N SER A 153 11.32 3.21 -14.01
CA SER A 153 12.65 3.76 -13.74
C SER A 153 13.75 2.86 -14.29
N SER A 154 14.96 3.41 -14.42
CA SER A 154 16.17 2.63 -14.72
C SER A 154 16.91 2.14 -13.45
N LEU A 155 16.29 2.26 -12.27
CA LEU A 155 16.92 1.94 -11.00
C LEU A 155 16.83 0.44 -10.69
N SER A 156 17.87 -0.11 -10.08
CA SER A 156 17.78 -1.41 -9.41
C SER A 156 16.86 -1.31 -8.20
N PHE A 157 16.43 -2.46 -7.67
CA PHE A 157 15.61 -2.51 -6.46
C PHE A 157 16.22 -1.70 -5.30
N LEU A 158 17.51 -1.90 -5.02
CA LEU A 158 18.24 -1.15 -4.00
C LEU A 158 18.46 0.32 -4.38
N GLY A 159 18.63 0.62 -5.67
CA GLY A 159 18.72 2.00 -6.16
C GLY A 159 17.45 2.79 -5.88
N PHE A 160 16.28 2.19 -6.08
CA PHE A 160 15.00 2.81 -5.71
C PHE A 160 14.88 3.04 -4.20
N ILE A 161 15.30 2.08 -3.38
CA ILE A 161 15.34 2.26 -1.92
C ILE A 161 16.27 3.41 -1.55
N GLY A 162 17.46 3.50 -2.15
CA GLY A 162 18.39 4.59 -1.94
C GLY A 162 17.80 5.95 -2.29
N GLN A 163 17.06 6.03 -3.40
CA GLN A 163 16.35 7.25 -3.79
C GLN A 163 15.25 7.62 -2.78
N MET A 164 14.49 6.66 -2.26
CA MET A 164 13.36 6.92 -1.36
C MET A 164 13.76 7.06 0.12
N ALA A 165 14.93 6.57 0.51
CA ALA A 165 15.37 6.49 1.90
C ALA A 165 15.41 7.86 2.60
N PRO A 166 15.95 8.95 2.02
CA PRO A 166 15.97 10.25 2.69
C PRO A 166 14.56 10.71 3.07
N PHE A 167 13.63 10.65 2.13
CA PHE A 167 12.25 11.06 2.36
C PHE A 167 11.53 10.13 3.35
N GLY A 168 11.67 8.82 3.18
CA GLY A 168 11.00 7.83 4.04
C GLY A 168 11.49 7.84 5.47
N VAL A 169 12.80 7.98 5.70
CA VAL A 169 13.36 8.08 7.04
C VAL A 169 12.85 9.33 7.75
N VAL A 170 12.85 10.49 7.07
CA VAL A 170 12.35 11.73 7.67
C VAL A 170 10.86 11.62 7.99
N MET A 171 10.04 11.06 7.09
CA MET A 171 8.60 10.84 7.36
C MET A 171 8.37 9.87 8.52
N MET A 172 9.11 8.76 8.57
CA MET A 172 9.01 7.79 9.66
C MET A 172 9.40 8.41 11.01
N LEU A 173 10.54 9.11 11.08
CA LEU A 173 10.98 9.79 12.30
C LEU A 173 9.99 10.88 12.74
N SER A 174 9.46 11.66 11.79
CA SER A 174 8.45 12.68 12.06
C SER A 174 7.19 12.04 12.66
N LEU A 175 6.71 10.94 12.07
CA LEU A 175 5.53 10.24 12.59
C LEU A 175 5.77 9.65 13.99
N LEU A 176 6.94 9.07 14.24
CA LEU A 176 7.31 8.56 15.57
C LEU A 176 7.40 9.70 16.61
N ALA A 177 7.93 10.86 16.23
CA ALA A 177 7.94 12.05 17.09
C ALA A 177 6.51 12.52 17.41
N VAL A 178 5.64 12.66 16.39
CA VAL A 178 4.23 13.02 16.61
C VAL A 178 3.53 11.96 17.49
N THR A 179 3.86 10.68 17.32
CA THR A 179 3.35 9.59 18.17
C THR A 179 3.78 9.76 19.62
N TRP A 180 5.06 10.07 19.86
CA TRP A 180 5.60 10.29 21.20
C TRP A 180 4.81 11.36 21.97
N PHE A 181 4.51 12.49 21.31
CA PHE A 181 3.76 13.59 21.92
C PHE A 181 2.24 13.36 21.96
N SER A 182 1.69 12.54 21.07
CA SER A 182 0.25 12.28 20.98
C SER A 182 -0.26 11.21 21.94
N PHE A 183 0.62 10.43 22.57
CA PHE A 183 0.24 9.35 23.49
C PHE A 183 0.91 9.54 24.86
N PRO A 184 0.13 9.52 25.97
CA PRO A 184 0.67 9.68 27.30
C PRO A 184 1.42 8.41 27.75
N ALA A 185 2.33 8.55 28.71
CA ALA A 185 3.05 7.41 29.29
C ALA A 185 2.27 6.74 30.44
N ARG A 186 0.97 6.48 30.24
CA ARG A 186 0.12 5.80 31.24
C ARG A 186 0.40 4.30 31.26
N ASP A 187 0.28 3.69 32.44
CA ASP A 187 0.41 2.25 32.58
C ASP A 187 -0.80 1.49 32.03
N ILE A 188 -0.52 0.38 31.35
CA ILE A 188 -1.52 -0.50 30.75
C ILE A 188 -1.74 -1.69 31.67
N VAL A 189 -2.96 -1.84 32.18
CA VAL A 189 -3.38 -3.03 32.92
C VAL A 189 -3.85 -4.10 31.94
N LYS A 190 -2.97 -5.03 31.59
CA LYS A 190 -3.31 -6.13 30.68
C LYS A 190 -4.02 -7.25 31.42
N LYS A 191 -5.16 -7.70 30.92
CA LYS A 191 -5.63 -9.06 31.19
C LYS A 191 -4.83 -10.01 30.31
N ALA A 192 -4.15 -10.98 30.92
CA ALA A 192 -3.40 -11.98 30.19
C ALA A 192 -4.33 -12.73 29.23
N GLN A 193 -4.09 -12.61 27.93
CA GLN A 193 -4.69 -13.47 26.93
C GLN A 193 -3.69 -14.54 26.55
N ALA A 194 -3.85 -15.72 27.17
CA ALA A 194 -3.16 -16.94 26.78
C ALA A 194 -3.88 -17.55 25.56
N GLN A 195 -3.73 -16.92 24.39
CA GLN A 195 -4.04 -17.58 23.13
C GLN A 195 -2.74 -17.91 22.43
N SER A 196 -2.56 -19.18 22.10
CA SER A 196 -1.50 -19.62 21.20
C SER A 196 -1.85 -19.20 19.79
N TYR A 197 -0.94 -18.51 19.12
CA TYR A 197 -1.13 -18.08 17.73
C TYR A 197 -0.34 -19.02 16.82
N PRO A 198 -1.01 -19.82 15.99
CA PRO A 198 -0.33 -20.77 15.12
C PRO A 198 0.47 -20.00 14.07
N TYR A 199 1.73 -20.40 13.87
CA TYR A 199 2.59 -19.89 12.82
C TYR A 199 3.27 -21.04 12.09
N GLN A 200 3.75 -20.78 10.87
CA GLN A 200 4.40 -21.76 10.00
C GLN A 200 5.77 -21.25 9.55
N LYS A 201 6.81 -21.49 10.37
CA LYS A 201 8.20 -21.10 10.06
C LYS A 201 8.70 -21.61 8.70
N PRO A 202 8.46 -22.87 8.30
CA PRO A 202 8.90 -23.36 6.99
C PRO A 202 8.30 -22.57 5.83
N LEU A 203 7.02 -22.18 5.96
CA LEU A 203 6.36 -21.36 4.94
C LEU A 203 6.99 -19.98 4.84
N LEU A 204 7.30 -19.33 5.97
CA LEU A 204 8.01 -18.04 5.96
C LEU A 204 9.36 -18.14 5.27
N ILE A 205 10.17 -19.15 5.62
CA ILE A 205 11.49 -19.36 5.00
C ILE A 205 11.35 -19.59 3.50
N GLY A 206 10.39 -20.44 3.08
CA GLY A 206 10.08 -20.67 1.67
C GLY A 206 9.68 -19.38 0.95
N CYS A 207 8.88 -18.52 1.59
CA CYS A 207 8.52 -17.22 1.03
C CYS A 207 9.75 -16.33 0.87
N LEU A 208 10.63 -16.24 1.86
CA LEU A 208 11.84 -15.42 1.79
C LEU A 208 12.80 -15.89 0.67
N VAL A 209 12.95 -17.20 0.49
CA VAL A 209 13.75 -17.77 -0.61
C VAL A 209 13.12 -17.43 -1.95
N LEU A 210 11.82 -17.68 -2.13
CA LEU A 210 11.10 -17.34 -3.36
C LEU A 210 11.13 -15.83 -3.63
N TYR A 211 11.15 -15.01 -2.58
CA TYR A 211 11.29 -13.57 -2.68
C TYR A 211 12.62 -13.18 -3.29
N GLY A 212 13.73 -13.72 -2.77
CA GLY A 212 15.07 -13.49 -3.32
C GLY A 212 15.16 -13.90 -4.78
N VAL A 213 14.64 -15.10 -5.12
CA VAL A 213 14.57 -15.57 -6.51
C VAL A 213 13.76 -14.61 -7.38
N PHE A 214 12.60 -14.16 -6.90
CA PHE A 214 11.75 -13.25 -7.66
C PHE A 214 12.42 -11.90 -7.91
N LEU A 215 13.05 -11.30 -6.90
CA LEU A 215 13.79 -10.03 -7.05
C LEU A 215 14.93 -10.16 -8.05
N ILE A 216 15.70 -11.26 -8.00
CA ILE A 216 16.75 -11.54 -8.98
C ILE A 216 16.17 -11.59 -10.40
N CYS A 217 15.06 -12.33 -10.60
CA CYS A 217 14.39 -12.37 -11.90
C CYS A 217 13.93 -10.98 -12.36
N LEU A 218 13.49 -10.10 -11.46
CA LEU A 218 13.09 -8.73 -11.83
C LEU A 218 14.27 -7.88 -12.28
N ASP A 219 15.40 -7.95 -11.58
CA ASP A 219 16.62 -7.21 -11.94
C ASP A 219 17.17 -7.66 -13.31
N PHE A 220 17.02 -8.94 -13.66
CA PHE A 220 17.35 -9.46 -15.00
C PHE A 220 16.24 -9.23 -16.07
N ALA A 221 15.20 -8.45 -15.76
CA ALA A 221 14.07 -8.19 -16.66
C ALA A 221 13.30 -9.46 -17.10
N LEU A 222 13.24 -10.46 -16.22
CA LEU A 222 12.52 -11.74 -16.41
C LEU A 222 11.33 -11.91 -15.44
N PRO A 223 10.41 -10.92 -15.32
CA PRO A 223 9.34 -10.93 -14.33
C PRO A 223 8.39 -12.13 -14.46
N LEU A 224 8.12 -12.57 -15.70
CA LEU A 224 7.23 -13.70 -15.96
C LEU A 224 7.79 -15.01 -15.42
N TYR A 225 9.08 -15.28 -15.65
CA TYR A 225 9.75 -16.48 -15.13
C TYR A 225 9.81 -16.47 -13.61
N GLY A 226 10.07 -15.31 -13.01
CA GLY A 226 9.97 -15.13 -11.57
C GLY A 226 8.56 -15.47 -11.05
N LEU A 227 7.52 -14.94 -11.69
CA LEU A 227 6.13 -15.21 -11.30
C LEU A 227 5.80 -16.70 -11.38
N LEU A 228 6.22 -17.37 -12.46
CA LEU A 228 6.04 -18.81 -12.63
C LEU A 228 6.74 -19.60 -11.52
N ALA A 229 7.98 -19.22 -11.17
CA ALA A 229 8.72 -19.85 -10.07
C ALA A 229 8.00 -19.68 -8.73
N VAL A 230 7.49 -18.48 -8.44
CA VAL A 230 6.68 -18.20 -7.23
C VAL A 230 5.41 -19.04 -7.22
N PHE A 231 4.71 -19.11 -8.35
CA PHE A 231 3.46 -19.86 -8.48
C PHE A 231 3.67 -21.37 -8.27
N VAL A 232 4.66 -21.96 -8.93
CA VAL A 232 5.04 -23.36 -8.76
C VAL A 232 5.52 -23.62 -7.32
N GLY A 233 6.33 -22.73 -6.76
CA GLY A 233 6.78 -22.80 -5.37
C GLY A 233 5.60 -22.88 -4.39
N PHE A 234 4.60 -22.01 -4.53
CA PHE A 234 3.40 -22.08 -3.69
C PHE A 234 2.48 -23.26 -4.00
N LEU A 235 2.44 -23.74 -5.25
CA LEU A 235 1.68 -24.94 -5.59
C LEU A 235 2.21 -26.18 -4.85
N LEU A 236 3.53 -26.24 -4.63
CA LEU A 236 4.21 -27.30 -3.89
C LEU A 236 4.19 -27.09 -2.38
N LEU A 237 4.52 -25.87 -1.91
CA LEU A 237 4.69 -25.57 -0.48
C LEU A 237 3.37 -25.26 0.24
N ALA A 238 2.47 -24.49 -0.37
CA ALA A 238 1.27 -23.99 0.29
C ALA A 238 0.18 -23.53 -0.70
N ARG A 239 -0.55 -24.48 -1.30
CA ARG A 239 -1.65 -24.21 -2.26
C ARG A 239 -2.72 -23.24 -1.72
N ARG A 240 -2.91 -23.21 -0.39
CA ARG A 240 -3.82 -22.27 0.28
C ARG A 240 -3.49 -20.80 0.00
N VAL A 241 -2.22 -20.46 -0.23
CA VAL A 241 -1.79 -19.08 -0.53
C VAL A 241 -2.40 -18.62 -1.85
N LEU A 242 -2.35 -19.46 -2.88
CA LEU A 242 -2.93 -19.20 -4.20
C LEU A 242 -4.45 -19.00 -4.16
N LEU A 243 -5.12 -19.62 -3.17
CA LEU A 243 -6.57 -19.53 -2.99
C LEU A 243 -7.00 -18.36 -2.09
N GLN A 244 -6.07 -17.77 -1.33
CA GLN A 244 -6.34 -16.70 -0.37
C GLN A 244 -5.87 -15.33 -0.84
N ILE A 245 -5.15 -15.27 -1.96
CA ILE A 245 -4.80 -13.99 -2.59
C ILE A 245 -6.08 -13.23 -2.99
N ASP A 246 -6.04 -11.92 -2.79
CA ASP A 246 -7.10 -11.04 -3.25
C ASP A 246 -6.95 -10.79 -4.76
N TRP A 247 -7.55 -11.67 -5.55
CA TRP A 247 -7.57 -11.53 -7.00
C TRP A 247 -8.25 -10.24 -7.44
N SER A 248 -9.23 -9.73 -6.68
CA SER A 248 -9.95 -8.49 -7.01
C SER A 248 -8.98 -7.32 -7.20
N LEU A 249 -7.96 -7.25 -6.34
CA LEU A 249 -6.99 -6.17 -6.37
C LEU A 249 -6.17 -6.11 -7.68
N ILE A 250 -5.86 -7.24 -8.31
CA ILE A 250 -5.21 -7.26 -9.63
C ILE A 250 -6.14 -6.70 -10.71
N PHE A 251 -7.42 -7.06 -10.66
CA PHE A 251 -8.41 -6.51 -11.60
C PHE A 251 -8.66 -5.02 -11.37
N VAL A 252 -8.57 -4.55 -10.12
CA VAL A 252 -8.60 -3.11 -9.80
C VAL A 252 -7.45 -2.38 -10.49
N PHE A 253 -6.22 -2.91 -10.47
CA PHE A 253 -5.11 -2.26 -11.19
C PHE A 253 -5.29 -2.29 -12.70
N ILE A 254 -5.74 -3.41 -13.27
CA ILE A 254 -6.03 -3.50 -14.71
C ILE A 254 -7.10 -2.46 -15.09
N ALA A 255 -8.18 -2.35 -14.31
CA ALA A 255 -9.23 -1.37 -14.53
C ALA A 255 -8.68 0.06 -14.42
N MET A 256 -7.86 0.38 -13.41
CA MET A 256 -7.21 1.69 -13.30
C MET A 256 -6.34 2.05 -14.51
N PHE A 257 -5.55 1.10 -15.02
CA PHE A 257 -4.75 1.32 -16.23
C PHE A 257 -5.62 1.64 -17.43
N ILE A 258 -6.70 0.88 -17.62
CA ILE A 258 -7.67 1.08 -18.69
C ILE A 258 -8.36 2.44 -18.54
N ASP A 259 -8.91 2.73 -17.36
CA ASP A 259 -9.67 3.95 -17.09
C ASP A 259 -8.81 5.19 -17.28
N VAL A 260 -7.60 5.21 -16.72
CA VAL A 260 -6.67 6.34 -16.89
C VAL A 260 -6.23 6.44 -18.36
N GLY A 261 -5.96 5.32 -19.01
CA GLY A 261 -5.61 5.25 -20.43
C GLY A 261 -6.70 5.83 -21.35
N LEU A 262 -7.95 5.46 -21.14
CA LEU A 262 -9.09 6.02 -21.88
C LEU A 262 -9.30 7.49 -21.54
N PHE A 263 -9.24 7.85 -20.26
CA PHE A 263 -9.42 9.23 -19.79
C PHE A 263 -8.40 10.19 -20.42
N THR A 264 -7.14 9.77 -20.53
CA THR A 264 -6.06 10.54 -21.17
C THR A 264 -6.22 10.70 -22.69
N ARG A 265 -7.02 9.85 -23.33
CA ARG A 265 -7.30 9.92 -24.78
C ARG A 265 -8.49 10.79 -25.13
N LEU A 266 -9.37 11.09 -24.17
CA LEU A 266 -10.54 11.94 -24.40
C LEU A 266 -10.14 13.28 -25.06
N PRO A 267 -10.73 13.66 -26.21
CA PRO A 267 -10.38 14.89 -26.91
C PRO A 267 -10.46 16.15 -26.05
N ALA A 268 -11.44 16.22 -25.15
CA ALA A 268 -11.61 17.34 -24.22
C ALA A 268 -10.47 17.47 -23.20
N MET A 269 -9.81 16.36 -22.86
CA MET A 269 -8.75 16.32 -21.84
C MET A 269 -7.35 16.50 -22.43
N GLN A 270 -7.14 16.17 -23.71
CA GLN A 270 -5.83 16.26 -24.36
C GLN A 270 -5.15 17.63 -24.22
N PRO A 271 -5.84 18.78 -24.40
CA PRO A 271 -5.21 20.09 -24.22
C PRO A 271 -4.68 20.30 -22.81
N TRP A 272 -5.30 19.71 -21.79
CA TRP A 272 -4.83 19.84 -20.41
C TRP A 272 -3.61 18.97 -20.15
N PHE A 273 -3.61 17.75 -20.69
CA PHE A 273 -2.53 16.80 -20.43
C PHE A 273 -1.27 17.02 -21.28
N SER A 274 -1.41 17.52 -22.52
CA SER A 274 -0.26 17.81 -23.38
C SER A 274 0.71 18.83 -22.77
N HIS A 275 0.22 19.70 -21.89
CA HIS A 275 1.04 20.70 -21.21
C HIS A 275 1.76 20.16 -19.98
N ILE A 276 1.40 18.98 -19.45
CA ILE A 276 2.01 18.42 -18.24
C ILE A 276 3.52 18.25 -18.40
N ALA A 277 3.96 17.76 -19.57
CA ALA A 277 5.39 17.55 -19.85
C ALA A 277 6.20 18.85 -19.88
N ALA A 278 5.55 20.00 -20.09
CA ALA A 278 6.18 21.32 -20.14
C ALA A 278 6.07 22.09 -18.82
N LEU A 279 5.41 21.52 -17.80
CA LEU A 279 5.29 22.17 -16.50
C LEU A 279 6.64 22.26 -15.80
N PRO A 280 6.91 23.36 -15.07
CA PRO A 280 8.08 23.42 -14.21
C PRO A 280 7.99 22.36 -13.11
N GLU A 281 9.15 21.91 -12.62
CA GLU A 281 9.27 20.85 -11.61
C GLU A 281 8.36 21.05 -10.40
N GLY A 282 8.30 22.27 -9.85
CA GLY A 282 7.42 22.59 -8.72
C GLY A 282 5.92 22.41 -9.03
N ALA A 283 5.50 22.67 -10.26
CA ALA A 283 4.11 22.46 -10.68
C ALA A 283 3.81 20.97 -10.86
N VAL A 284 4.74 20.17 -11.39
CA VAL A 284 4.58 18.70 -11.46
C VAL A 284 4.50 18.11 -10.05
N TYR A 285 5.34 18.59 -9.13
CA TYR A 285 5.34 18.15 -7.74
C TYR A 285 4.01 18.45 -7.04
N ALA A 286 3.52 19.68 -7.16
CA ALA A 286 2.22 20.08 -6.63
C ALA A 286 1.06 19.31 -7.28
N LEU A 287 1.13 19.08 -8.60
CA LEU A 287 0.13 18.33 -9.35
C LEU A 287 0.05 16.88 -8.84
N GLY A 288 1.19 16.21 -8.60
CA GLY A 288 1.19 14.83 -8.10
C GLY A 288 0.62 14.69 -6.70
N ILE A 289 0.90 15.65 -5.81
CA ILE A 289 0.25 15.71 -4.50
C ILE A 289 -1.25 15.93 -4.65
N GLY A 290 -1.66 16.91 -5.46
CA GLY A 290 -3.04 17.33 -5.67
C GLY A 290 -3.91 16.23 -6.30
N LEU A 291 -3.44 15.63 -7.39
CA LEU A 291 -4.12 14.51 -8.05
C LEU A 291 -4.31 13.35 -7.09
N SER A 292 -3.29 13.04 -6.28
CA SER A 292 -3.41 11.97 -5.28
C SER A 292 -4.58 12.23 -4.33
N GLN A 293 -4.87 13.48 -3.94
CA GLN A 293 -6.00 13.79 -3.06
C GLN A 293 -7.37 13.53 -3.68
N ILE A 294 -7.46 13.59 -5.00
CA ILE A 294 -8.71 13.54 -5.76
C ILE A 294 -8.99 12.11 -6.23
N ILE A 295 -8.00 11.49 -6.86
CA ILE A 295 -8.15 10.19 -7.52
C ILE A 295 -7.41 9.04 -6.82
N SER A 296 -6.67 9.30 -5.74
CA SER A 296 -5.72 8.38 -5.07
C SER A 296 -4.34 8.33 -5.74
N ASN A 297 -3.32 8.03 -4.95
CA ASN A 297 -1.92 7.97 -5.36
C ASN A 297 -1.62 6.99 -6.50
N VAL A 298 -2.30 5.84 -6.57
CA VAL A 298 -2.07 4.86 -7.66
C VAL A 298 -2.48 5.40 -9.04
N PRO A 299 -3.76 5.75 -9.31
CA PRO A 299 -4.14 6.27 -10.62
C PRO A 299 -3.51 7.64 -10.92
N ALA A 300 -3.22 8.46 -9.91
CA ALA A 300 -2.43 9.69 -10.10
C ALA A 300 -1.04 9.37 -10.67
N THR A 301 -0.38 8.33 -10.14
CA THR A 301 0.93 7.88 -10.65
C THR A 301 0.83 7.34 -12.08
N ILE A 302 -0.20 6.52 -12.38
CA ILE A 302 -0.44 6.03 -13.75
C ILE A 302 -0.59 7.23 -14.71
N LEU A 303 -1.39 8.23 -14.34
CA LEU A 303 -1.62 9.41 -15.18
C LEU A 303 -0.33 10.18 -15.43
N LEU A 304 0.42 10.52 -14.38
CA LEU A 304 1.63 11.34 -14.52
C LEU A 304 2.72 10.64 -15.34
N LEU A 305 2.88 9.32 -15.19
CA LEU A 305 3.89 8.55 -15.91
C LEU A 305 3.60 8.38 -17.42
N ASN A 306 2.44 8.83 -17.90
CA ASN A 306 2.20 8.98 -19.34
C ASN A 306 2.85 10.24 -19.93
N TYR A 307 3.22 11.21 -19.10
CA TYR A 307 3.68 12.54 -19.55
C TYR A 307 5.02 12.96 -18.96
N VAL A 308 5.39 12.47 -17.79
CA VAL A 308 6.62 12.81 -17.07
C VAL A 308 7.40 11.53 -16.76
N PRO A 309 8.74 11.53 -16.90
CA PRO A 309 9.55 10.36 -16.56
C PRO A 309 9.44 10.01 -15.07
N SER A 310 9.61 8.72 -14.77
CA SER A 310 9.76 8.25 -13.39
C SER A 310 11.03 8.83 -12.78
N SER A 311 10.88 9.67 -11.76
CA SER A 311 11.94 10.42 -11.09
C SER A 311 11.67 10.52 -9.60
N ALA A 312 12.68 10.93 -8.82
CA ALA A 312 12.50 11.24 -7.40
C ALA A 312 11.37 12.24 -7.17
N LEU A 313 11.23 13.24 -8.05
CA LEU A 313 10.19 14.27 -7.96
C LEU A 313 8.78 13.68 -8.00
N VAL A 314 8.48 12.87 -9.02
CA VAL A 314 7.15 12.25 -9.16
C VAL A 314 6.93 11.26 -8.02
N ALA A 315 7.95 10.47 -7.67
CA ALA A 315 7.88 9.49 -6.59
C ALA A 315 7.59 10.14 -5.24
N TYR A 316 8.25 11.24 -4.91
CA TYR A 316 8.03 11.98 -3.66
C TYR A 316 6.65 12.64 -3.66
N ALA A 317 6.22 13.23 -4.78
CA ALA A 317 4.93 13.90 -4.89
C ALA A 317 3.74 12.95 -4.61
N VAL A 318 3.70 11.81 -5.29
CA VAL A 318 2.58 10.86 -5.15
C VAL A 318 2.59 10.13 -3.81
N ASN A 319 3.78 9.86 -3.23
CA ASN A 319 3.88 9.28 -1.90
C ASN A 319 3.53 10.29 -0.80
N ALA A 320 3.96 11.56 -0.92
CA ALA A 320 3.50 12.63 -0.04
C ALA A 320 1.97 12.75 -0.10
N GLY A 321 1.40 12.69 -1.31
CA GLY A 321 -0.04 12.68 -1.53
C GLY A 321 -0.79 11.57 -0.77
N GLY A 322 -0.16 10.43 -0.51
CA GLY A 322 -0.76 9.34 0.27
C GLY A 322 -1.09 9.69 1.72
N PHE A 323 -0.48 10.75 2.28
CA PHE A 323 -0.71 11.17 3.67
C PHE A 323 -1.93 12.08 3.87
N GLY A 324 -2.53 12.61 2.81
CA GLY A 324 -3.52 13.68 2.90
C GLY A 324 -4.93 13.22 3.26
N LEU A 325 -5.87 13.41 2.34
CA LEU A 325 -7.26 13.04 2.53
C LEU A 325 -7.43 11.51 2.69
N ALA A 326 -8.54 11.10 3.28
CA ALA A 326 -8.87 9.68 3.41
C ALA A 326 -8.89 8.95 2.05
N ILE A 327 -9.28 9.63 0.96
CA ILE A 327 -9.28 9.09 -0.40
C ILE A 327 -7.86 9.12 -1.03
N GLY A 328 -6.94 9.89 -0.46
CA GLY A 328 -5.59 10.10 -0.98
C GLY A 328 -4.74 8.84 -1.11
N SER A 329 -5.07 7.81 -0.32
CA SER A 329 -4.47 6.48 -0.38
C SER A 329 -5.53 5.45 0.00
N LEU A 330 -5.54 4.32 -0.72
CA LEU A 330 -6.46 3.21 -0.45
C LEU A 330 -6.26 2.63 0.97
N ALA A 331 -5.02 2.65 1.48
CA ALA A 331 -4.71 2.24 2.84
C ALA A 331 -5.43 3.10 3.91
N ASN A 332 -5.58 4.41 3.66
CA ASN A 332 -6.33 5.29 4.59
C ASN A 332 -7.79 4.84 4.67
N LEU A 333 -8.43 4.58 3.53
CA LEU A 333 -9.81 4.10 3.50
C LEU A 333 -9.97 2.74 4.20
N ILE A 334 -9.05 1.80 3.97
CA ILE A 334 -9.08 0.48 4.63
C ILE A 334 -8.96 0.64 6.13
N ALA A 335 -7.98 1.39 6.62
CA ALA A 335 -7.77 1.58 8.05
C ALA A 335 -8.99 2.20 8.75
N LEU A 336 -9.57 3.26 8.16
CA LEU A 336 -10.75 3.94 8.71
C LEU A 336 -12.00 3.05 8.68
N ARG A 337 -12.15 2.20 7.66
CA ARG A 337 -13.23 1.20 7.59
C ARG A 337 -13.07 0.12 8.66
N MET A 338 -11.86 -0.40 8.85
CA MET A 338 -11.58 -1.42 9.87
C MET A 338 -11.80 -0.90 11.30
N ALA A 339 -11.61 0.40 11.54
CA ALA A 339 -11.90 1.01 12.83
C ALA A 339 -13.40 0.97 13.21
N GLY A 340 -14.30 0.94 12.22
CA GLY A 340 -15.74 0.80 12.43
C GLY A 340 -16.43 1.98 13.12
N ASP A 341 -15.77 3.15 13.24
CA ASP A 341 -16.30 4.34 13.92
C ASP A 341 -16.38 5.53 12.95
N ARG A 342 -17.58 6.06 12.68
CA ARG A 342 -17.77 7.20 11.77
C ARG A 342 -17.02 8.47 12.20
N ARG A 343 -16.78 8.67 13.50
CA ARG A 343 -16.08 9.87 14.01
C ARG A 343 -14.60 9.87 13.67
N ILE A 344 -14.02 8.71 13.33
CA ILE A 344 -12.61 8.61 12.97
C ILE A 344 -12.29 9.36 11.67
N TRP A 345 -13.27 9.48 10.76
CA TRP A 345 -13.09 10.09 9.44
C TRP A 345 -12.71 11.56 9.53
N LEU A 346 -13.43 12.35 10.35
CA LEU A 346 -13.06 13.75 10.57
C LEU A 346 -11.76 13.86 11.37
N ARG A 347 -11.57 12.98 12.36
CA ARG A 347 -10.37 12.99 13.21
C ARG A 347 -9.09 12.65 12.47
N PHE A 348 -9.18 11.82 11.44
CA PHE A 348 -8.07 11.47 10.57
C PHE A 348 -7.45 12.72 9.96
N HIS A 349 -8.28 13.61 9.39
CA HIS A 349 -7.83 14.81 8.70
C HIS A 349 -7.12 15.83 9.60
N TYR A 350 -7.42 15.85 10.91
CA TYR A 350 -6.67 16.69 11.86
C TYR A 350 -5.19 16.30 11.98
N TYR A 351 -4.86 15.02 11.77
CA TYR A 351 -3.47 14.55 11.78
C TYR A 351 -2.89 14.45 10.38
N SER A 352 -3.70 14.03 9.40
CA SER A 352 -3.24 13.70 8.06
C SER A 352 -2.94 14.94 7.21
N LEU A 353 -3.73 16.01 7.31
CA LEU A 353 -3.49 17.25 6.54
C LEU A 353 -2.23 18.01 6.97
N PRO A 354 -1.96 18.22 8.28
CA PRO A 354 -0.67 18.78 8.70
C PRO A 354 0.50 17.89 8.31
N PHE A 355 0.34 16.56 8.40
CA PHE A 355 1.39 15.61 8.01
C PHE A 355 1.63 15.62 6.49
N LEU A 356 0.60 15.80 5.67
CA LEU A 356 0.72 16.05 4.23
C LEU A 356 1.49 17.33 3.95
N ALA A 357 1.13 18.45 4.60
CA ALA A 357 1.83 19.71 4.41
C ALA A 357 3.32 19.59 4.77
N TRP A 358 3.62 18.91 5.88
CA TRP A 358 4.99 18.58 6.27
C TRP A 358 5.70 17.70 5.23
N ALA A 359 5.04 16.65 4.74
CA ALA A 359 5.58 15.75 3.72
C ALA A 359 5.87 16.48 2.40
N ALA A 360 4.99 17.40 2.00
CA ALA A 360 5.16 18.23 0.81
C ALA A 360 6.38 19.16 0.93
N LEU A 361 6.55 19.81 2.09
CA LEU A 361 7.68 20.70 2.33
C LEU A 361 9.01 19.94 2.39
N VAL A 362 9.05 18.83 3.15
CA VAL A 362 10.25 18.00 3.25
C VAL A 362 10.61 17.37 1.91
N GLY A 363 9.62 16.84 1.19
CA GLY A 363 9.86 16.25 -0.12
C GLY A 363 10.42 17.27 -1.10
N TRP A 364 9.88 18.49 -1.14
CA TRP A 364 10.43 19.57 -1.97
C TRP A 364 11.86 19.97 -1.56
N TRP A 365 12.15 20.04 -0.25
CA TRP A 365 13.47 20.41 0.25
C TRP A 365 14.56 19.36 -0.02
N LEU A 366 14.18 18.09 -0.19
CA LEU A 366 15.08 16.98 -0.47
C LEU A 366 15.33 16.73 -1.97
N LEU A 367 14.56 17.36 -2.85
CA LEU A 367 14.77 17.38 -4.30
C LEU A 367 15.77 18.47 -4.66
#